data_AF-A0A364Y0Y0-F1
#
_entry.id   AF-A0A364Y0Y0-F1
#
_cell.length_a   1.000
_cell.length_b   1.000
_cell.length_c   1.000
_cell.angle_alpha   90.00
_cell.angle_beta   90.00
_cell.angle_gamma   90.00
#
_symmetry.space_group_name_H-M   'P 1'
#
loop_
_entity.id
_entity.type
_entity.pdbx_description
1 polymer ?
#
loop_
_entity_poly.entity_id
_entity_poly.type
_entity_poly.pdbx_seq_one_letter_code
_entity_poly.pdbx_strand_id
1 'polypeptide(L)'
;MKAVIKAFLFISIIALLSCGNKPQEAAGDPVQEESANAVLEREIDKIHMDAMEKMEEIQKIRRQLKTTLSDSVMTETGKAAIEKSIATLDSADKLMMDWMHKYNPLNDSIDGVEKAREYLENEMVKVKKLDAEMQEAIEKAKI
;
A
#
# COMPACT_ATOMS: atom_id res chain seq x y z
N MET A 1 64.43 -13.99 7.82
CA MET A 1 64.77 -13.99 9.26
C MET A 1 65.18 -12.56 9.61
N LYS A 2 64.59 -11.79 10.52
CA LYS A 2 63.86 -12.10 11.75
C LYS A 2 62.80 -11.00 11.99
N ALA A 3 61.61 -11.40 12.41
CA ALA A 3 60.67 -10.52 13.11
C ALA A 3 61.23 -10.24 14.51
N VAL A 4 61.01 -9.03 15.05
CA VAL A 4 60.98 -8.83 16.51
C VAL A 4 59.91 -7.80 16.84
N ILE A 5 58.82 -8.35 17.37
CA ILE A 5 57.74 -7.69 18.10
C ILE A 5 58.32 -7.05 19.38
N LYS A 6 57.92 -5.81 19.69
CA LYS A 6 58.03 -5.25 21.05
C LYS A 6 56.68 -4.73 21.51
N ALA A 7 55.91 -5.63 22.10
CA ALA A 7 55.07 -5.36 23.27
C ALA A 7 56.02 -5.00 24.43
N PHE A 8 55.73 -4.21 25.47
CA PHE A 8 54.50 -3.76 26.10
C PHE A 8 54.96 -2.71 27.14
N LEU A 9 54.18 -1.68 27.47
CA LEU A 9 54.08 -1.23 28.86
C LEU A 9 52.79 -0.44 29.09
N PHE A 10 51.96 -1.06 29.92
CA PHE A 10 50.77 -0.56 30.57
C PHE A 10 51.00 0.77 31.29
N ILE A 11 50.15 1.77 31.03
CA ILE A 11 49.65 2.65 32.09
C ILE A 11 48.14 2.79 31.88
N SER A 12 47.40 2.08 32.73
CA SER A 12 45.98 2.33 32.99
C SER A 12 45.82 3.72 33.60
N ILE A 13 45.08 4.60 32.93
CA ILE A 13 44.38 5.70 33.57
C ILE A 13 42.90 5.55 33.22
N ILE A 14 42.17 4.91 34.14
CA ILE A 14 40.71 4.98 34.20
C ILE A 14 40.40 6.34 34.82
N ALA A 15 39.92 7.28 34.02
CA ALA A 15 39.20 8.45 34.49
C ALA A 15 37.73 8.27 34.13
N LEU A 16 36.92 8.06 35.16
CA LEU A 16 35.46 8.10 35.09
C LEU A 16 34.97 9.55 34.94
N LEU A 17 33.75 9.66 34.40
CA LEU A 17 32.81 10.79 34.44
C LEU A 17 32.93 11.86 33.32
N SER A 18 32.14 11.68 32.26
CA SER A 18 31.11 12.66 31.92
C SER A 18 30.07 12.05 30.97
N CYS A 19 28.81 11.98 31.41
CA CYS A 19 27.66 11.84 30.51
C CYS A 19 27.60 13.09 29.62
N GLY A 20 27.98 12.94 28.37
CA GLY A 20 27.77 13.92 27.31
C GLY A 20 26.95 13.28 26.22
N ASN A 21 25.66 13.61 26.19
CA ASN A 21 24.68 13.25 25.16
C ASN A 21 25.26 13.55 23.76
N LYS A 22 25.73 12.53 23.03
CA LYS A 22 26.06 12.68 21.62
C LYS A 22 24.84 12.22 20.83
N PRO A 23 24.21 13.08 20.01
CA PRO A 23 23.27 12.59 19.02
C PRO A 23 24.08 11.68 18.11
N GLN A 24 23.64 10.43 18.05
CA GLN A 24 23.97 9.53 16.96
C GLN A 24 23.58 10.26 15.68
N GLU A 25 24.58 10.73 14.93
CA GLU A 25 24.40 11.15 13.55
C GLU A 25 23.83 9.93 12.84
N ALA A 26 22.51 9.93 12.66
CA ALA A 26 21.90 9.15 11.61
C ALA A 26 22.60 9.60 10.34
N ALA A 27 23.39 8.71 9.76
CA ALA A 27 23.81 8.82 8.38
C ALA A 27 22.52 8.95 7.58
N GLY A 28 22.10 10.19 7.31
CA GLY A 28 21.03 10.46 6.40
C GLY A 28 21.50 9.94 5.06
N ASP A 29 20.75 8.99 4.51
CA ASP A 29 20.87 8.66 3.10
C ASP A 29 20.90 9.99 2.32
N PRO A 30 21.79 10.12 1.30
CA PRO A 30 21.74 11.28 0.44
C PRO A 30 20.31 11.40 -0.07
N VAL A 31 19.68 12.56 0.14
CA VAL A 31 18.36 12.89 -0.39
C VAL A 31 18.47 12.79 -1.91
N GLN A 32 18.17 11.61 -2.44
CA GLN A 32 18.10 11.38 -3.87
C GLN A 32 16.91 12.20 -4.35
N GLU A 33 17.16 13.12 -5.27
CA GLU A 33 16.09 13.86 -5.94
C GLU A 33 15.17 12.82 -6.58
N GLU A 34 13.93 12.75 -6.08
CA GLU A 34 12.99 11.74 -6.47
C GLU A 34 12.61 11.92 -7.95
N SER A 35 12.68 10.85 -8.74
CA SER A 35 12.26 10.93 -10.14
C SER A 35 10.76 11.18 -10.23
N ALA A 36 10.30 11.84 -11.31
CA ALA A 36 8.88 12.03 -11.53
C ALA A 36 8.09 10.70 -11.64
N ASN A 37 8.75 9.59 -12.01
CA ASN A 37 8.13 8.27 -12.03
C ASN A 37 7.95 7.70 -10.61
N ALA A 38 8.93 7.89 -9.73
CA ALA A 38 8.79 7.51 -8.32
C ALA A 38 7.64 8.27 -7.61
N VAL A 39 7.42 9.55 -7.97
CA VAL A 39 6.26 10.30 -7.48
C VAL A 39 4.94 9.65 -7.95
N LEU A 40 4.83 9.29 -9.22
CA LEU A 40 3.64 8.62 -9.77
C LEU A 40 3.40 7.25 -9.12
N GLU A 41 4.44 6.44 -8.93
CA GLU A 41 4.36 5.16 -8.23
C GLU A 41 3.81 5.33 -6.82
N ARG A 42 4.35 6.30 -6.06
CA ARG A 42 3.87 6.58 -4.70
C ARG A 42 2.41 7.01 -4.67
N GLU A 43 1.97 7.82 -5.63
CA GLU A 43 0.57 8.21 -5.73
C GLU A 43 -0.34 7.01 -6.05
N ILE A 44 0.09 6.11 -6.94
CA ILE A 44 -0.62 4.86 -7.22
C ILE A 44 -0.70 4.00 -5.97
N ASP A 45 0.41 3.83 -5.25
CA ASP A 45 0.50 3.03 -4.02
C ASP A 45 -0.42 3.58 -2.94
N LYS A 46 -0.52 4.91 -2.82
CA LYS A 46 -1.45 5.55 -1.89
C LYS A 46 -2.90 5.19 -2.22
N ILE A 47 -3.30 5.31 -3.49
CA ILE A 47 -4.66 4.96 -3.90
C ILE A 47 -4.90 3.46 -3.72
N HIS A 48 -3.91 2.61 -4.00
CA HIS A 48 -3.98 1.17 -3.72
C HIS A 48 -4.23 0.91 -2.22
N MET A 49 -3.53 1.58 -1.30
CA MET A 49 -3.77 1.47 0.14
C MET A 49 -5.19 1.92 0.53
N ASP A 50 -5.62 3.07 0.03
CA ASP A 50 -6.98 3.58 0.27
C ASP A 50 -8.06 2.63 -0.29
N ALA A 51 -7.76 1.94 -1.39
CA ALA A 51 -8.64 0.92 -1.97
C ALA A 51 -8.63 -0.37 -1.13
N MET A 52 -7.51 -0.77 -0.53
CA MET A 52 -7.47 -1.93 0.38
C MET A 52 -8.34 -1.73 1.62
N GLU A 53 -8.40 -0.51 2.18
CA GLU A 53 -9.34 -0.19 3.27
C GLU A 53 -10.80 -0.33 2.81
N LYS A 54 -11.11 0.13 1.60
CA LYS A 54 -12.45 -0.03 1.01
C LYS A 54 -12.80 -1.49 0.76
N MET A 55 -11.84 -2.33 0.39
CA MET A 55 -12.05 -3.77 0.29
C MET A 55 -12.50 -4.36 1.64
N GLU A 56 -11.87 -3.97 2.74
CA GLU A 56 -12.30 -4.43 4.07
C GLU A 56 -13.73 -3.98 4.41
N GLU A 57 -14.09 -2.74 4.05
CA GLU A 57 -15.46 -2.22 4.22
C GLU A 57 -16.47 -3.00 3.36
N ILE A 58 -16.17 -3.24 2.09
CA ILE A 58 -16.97 -4.07 1.18
C ILE A 58 -17.23 -5.44 1.81
N GLN A 59 -16.18 -6.08 2.33
CA GLN A 59 -16.28 -7.40 2.96
C GLN A 59 -17.16 -7.37 4.21
N LYS A 60 -17.09 -6.30 5.02
CA LYS A 60 -17.93 -6.10 6.19
C LYS A 60 -19.40 -5.93 5.80
N ILE A 61 -19.72 -5.02 4.87
CA ILE A 61 -21.09 -4.77 4.42
C ILE A 61 -21.68 -6.06 3.84
N ARG A 62 -20.92 -6.75 2.99
CA ARG A 62 -21.34 -8.02 2.39
C ARG A 62 -21.73 -9.07 3.44
N ARG A 63 -20.96 -9.20 4.53
CA ARG A 63 -21.31 -10.09 5.64
C ARG A 63 -22.62 -9.69 6.31
N GLN A 64 -22.81 -8.40 6.57
CA GLN A 64 -24.05 -7.88 7.16
C GLN A 64 -25.27 -8.18 6.28
N LEU A 65 -25.17 -7.92 4.97
CA LEU A 65 -26.22 -8.22 4.00
C LEU A 65 -26.59 -9.71 3.97
N LYS A 66 -25.58 -10.60 4.02
CA LYS A 66 -25.79 -12.06 4.08
C LYS A 66 -26.47 -12.50 5.38
N THR A 67 -26.12 -11.88 6.50
CA THR A 67 -26.81 -12.09 7.79
C THR A 67 -28.25 -11.63 7.69
N THR A 68 -28.53 -10.45 7.13
CA THR A 68 -29.90 -9.95 6.94
C THR A 68 -30.73 -10.93 6.10
N LEU A 69 -30.18 -11.46 5.00
CA LEU A 69 -30.86 -12.47 4.18
C LEU A 69 -31.22 -13.76 4.94
N SER A 70 -30.43 -14.11 5.95
CA SER A 70 -30.61 -15.35 6.72
C SER A 70 -31.59 -15.19 7.89
N ASP A 71 -31.62 -14.00 8.49
CA ASP A 71 -32.28 -13.77 9.78
C ASP A 71 -33.65 -13.10 9.67
N SER A 72 -34.05 -12.63 8.49
CA SER A 72 -35.26 -11.83 8.34
C SER A 72 -36.31 -12.46 7.41
N VAL A 73 -37.58 -12.33 7.81
CA VAL A 73 -38.72 -12.62 6.93
C VAL A 73 -38.90 -11.41 6.02
N MET A 74 -38.52 -11.56 4.76
CA MET A 74 -38.54 -10.48 3.76
C MET A 74 -39.37 -10.87 2.55
N THR A 75 -39.86 -9.85 1.83
CA THR A 75 -40.51 -10.04 0.54
C THR A 75 -39.46 -10.45 -0.51
N GLU A 76 -39.90 -11.14 -1.56
CA GLU A 76 -39.03 -11.49 -2.70
C GLU A 76 -38.33 -10.25 -3.29
N THR A 77 -39.02 -9.11 -3.37
CA THR A 77 -38.43 -7.85 -3.83
C THR A 77 -37.32 -7.34 -2.90
N GLY A 78 -37.51 -7.44 -1.58
CA GLY A 78 -36.48 -7.06 -0.60
C GLY A 78 -35.25 -7.97 -0.68
N LYS A 79 -35.49 -9.28 -0.82
CA LYS A 79 -34.42 -10.27 -1.03
C LYS A 79 -33.60 -9.97 -2.29
N ALA A 80 -34.26 -9.75 -3.42
CA ALA A 80 -33.61 -9.43 -4.69
C ALA A 80 -32.79 -8.12 -4.63
N ALA A 81 -33.26 -7.13 -3.88
CA ALA A 81 -32.51 -5.88 -3.68
C ALA A 81 -31.20 -6.13 -2.92
N ILE A 82 -31.22 -6.92 -1.85
CA ILE A 82 -30.02 -7.26 -1.08
C ILE A 82 -29.04 -8.12 -1.90
N GLU A 83 -29.55 -9.11 -2.63
CA GLU A 83 -28.72 -9.94 -3.53
C GLU A 83 -28.03 -9.09 -4.60
N LYS A 84 -28.73 -8.10 -5.16
CA LYS A 84 -28.14 -7.14 -6.10
C LYS A 84 -27.04 -6.28 -5.46
N SER A 85 -27.24 -5.84 -4.22
CA SER A 85 -26.20 -5.10 -3.48
C SER A 85 -24.97 -5.96 -3.24
N ILE A 86 -25.14 -7.23 -2.85
CA ILE A 86 -24.03 -8.19 -2.70
C ILE A 86 -23.29 -8.38 -4.03
N ALA A 87 -24.00 -8.58 -5.14
CA ALA A 87 -23.36 -8.74 -6.45
C ALA A 87 -22.57 -7.50 -6.89
N THR A 88 -23.07 -6.30 -6.57
CA THR A 88 -22.38 -5.04 -6.85
C THR A 88 -21.08 -4.94 -6.05
N LEU A 89 -21.13 -5.28 -4.76
CA LEU A 89 -19.96 -5.34 -3.88
C LEU A 89 -18.92 -6.35 -4.35
N ASP A 90 -19.34 -7.56 -4.73
CA ASP A 90 -18.46 -8.62 -5.24
C ASP A 90 -17.77 -8.20 -6.55
N SER A 91 -18.48 -7.47 -7.42
CA SER A 91 -17.89 -6.93 -8.65
C SER A 91 -16.80 -5.90 -8.36
N ALA A 92 -17.01 -5.00 -7.40
CA ALA A 92 -16.03 -3.98 -7.02
C ALA A 92 -14.77 -4.61 -6.39
N ASP A 93 -14.94 -5.58 -5.50
CA ASP A 93 -13.87 -6.37 -4.88
C ASP A 93 -13.00 -7.07 -5.94
N LYS A 94 -13.66 -7.68 -6.94
CA LYS A 94 -12.98 -8.37 -8.04
C LYS A 94 -12.16 -7.42 -8.91
N LEU A 95 -12.67 -6.22 -9.20
CA LEU A 95 -11.95 -5.25 -10.03
C LEU A 95 -10.60 -4.88 -9.41
N MET A 96 -10.56 -4.61 -8.11
CA MET A 96 -9.31 -4.31 -7.38
C MET A 96 -8.32 -5.47 -7.45
N MET A 97 -8.80 -6.68 -7.20
CA MET A 97 -7.99 -7.89 -7.27
C MET A 97 -7.44 -8.15 -8.68
N ASP A 98 -8.27 -7.97 -9.71
CA ASP A 98 -7.86 -8.10 -11.10
C ASP A 98 -6.81 -7.06 -11.49
N TRP A 99 -6.92 -5.83 -10.97
CA TRP A 99 -5.94 -4.77 -11.19
C TRP A 99 -4.61 -5.12 -10.52
N MET A 100 -4.62 -5.50 -9.24
CA MET A 100 -3.40 -5.88 -8.50
C MET A 100 -2.65 -7.05 -9.16
N HIS A 101 -3.37 -8.03 -9.70
CA HIS A 101 -2.74 -9.14 -10.43
C HIS A 101 -2.09 -8.74 -11.76
N LYS A 102 -2.52 -7.62 -12.35
CA LYS A 102 -2.03 -7.11 -13.64
C LYS A 102 -1.02 -5.97 -13.50
N TYR A 103 -1.01 -5.31 -12.36
CA TYR A 103 -0.09 -4.22 -12.07
C TYR A 103 1.34 -4.76 -12.03
N ASN A 104 2.17 -4.21 -12.91
CA ASN A 104 3.54 -4.66 -13.14
C ASN A 104 4.38 -3.46 -13.63
N PRO A 105 4.85 -2.60 -12.72
CA PRO A 105 5.57 -1.39 -13.08
C PRO A 105 6.84 -1.70 -13.87
N LEU A 106 7.11 -0.87 -14.88
CA LEU A 106 8.32 -0.95 -15.70
C LEU A 106 9.49 -0.27 -14.98
N ASN A 107 10.71 -0.72 -15.26
CA ASN A 107 11.90 -0.16 -14.60
C ASN A 107 12.54 0.92 -15.48
N ASP A 108 12.69 2.14 -14.95
CA ASP A 108 13.30 3.28 -15.66
C ASP A 108 14.64 2.96 -16.35
N SER A 109 15.50 2.17 -15.70
CA SER A 109 16.84 1.82 -16.20
C SER A 109 16.83 0.70 -17.25
N ILE A 110 15.80 -0.14 -17.27
CA ILE A 110 15.69 -1.30 -18.17
C ILE A 110 14.78 -0.99 -19.35
N ASP A 111 13.62 -0.40 -19.07
CA ASP A 111 12.54 -0.14 -20.03
C ASP A 111 12.59 1.26 -20.63
N GLY A 112 13.29 2.19 -19.97
CA GLY A 112 13.39 3.60 -20.33
C GLY A 112 12.35 4.48 -19.62
N VAL A 113 12.82 5.63 -19.14
CA VAL A 113 12.05 6.58 -18.30
C VAL A 113 10.68 6.95 -18.89
N GLU A 114 10.61 7.29 -20.18
CA GLU A 114 9.35 7.74 -20.79
C GLU A 114 8.34 6.60 -20.96
N LYS A 115 8.81 5.39 -21.27
CA LYS A 115 7.93 4.21 -21.39
C LYS A 115 7.37 3.80 -20.03
N ALA A 116 8.21 3.86 -18.99
CA ALA A 116 7.76 3.65 -17.61
C ALA A 116 6.77 4.72 -17.17
N ARG A 117 7.01 6.00 -17.52
CA ARG A 117 6.08 7.11 -17.27
C ARG A 117 4.71 6.86 -17.89
N GLU A 118 4.66 6.55 -19.18
CA GLU A 118 3.41 6.29 -19.91
C GLU A 118 2.62 5.12 -19.28
N TYR A 119 3.33 4.06 -18.85
CA TYR A 119 2.69 2.96 -18.13
C TYR A 119 2.04 3.45 -16.83
N LEU A 120 2.79 4.16 -15.99
CA LEU A 120 2.32 4.66 -14.70
C LEU A 120 1.16 5.65 -14.85
N GLU A 121 1.20 6.55 -15.82
CA GLU A 121 0.10 7.48 -16.11
C GLU A 121 -1.19 6.73 -16.50
N ASN A 122 -1.07 5.66 -17.27
CA ASN A 122 -2.21 4.80 -17.61
C ASN A 122 -2.75 4.02 -16.40
N GLU A 123 -1.86 3.49 -15.54
CA GLU A 123 -2.27 2.82 -14.31
C GLU A 123 -2.91 3.79 -13.31
N MET A 124 -2.45 5.04 -13.24
CA MET A 124 -3.05 6.10 -12.44
C MET A 124 -4.51 6.36 -12.81
N VAL A 125 -4.83 6.41 -14.10
CA VAL A 125 -6.22 6.57 -14.57
C VAL A 125 -7.07 5.36 -14.17
N LYS A 126 -6.53 4.15 -14.31
CA LYS A 126 -7.25 2.91 -13.95
C LYS A 126 -7.52 2.83 -12.46
N VAL A 127 -6.51 3.05 -11.63
CA VAL A 127 -6.64 2.92 -10.17
C VAL A 127 -7.57 3.99 -9.59
N LYS A 128 -7.56 5.23 -10.11
CA LYS A 128 -8.52 6.28 -9.73
C LYS A 128 -9.96 5.91 -10.07
N LYS A 129 -10.18 5.36 -11.27
CA LYS A 129 -11.52 4.93 -11.69
C LYS A 129 -12.01 3.79 -10.80
N LEU A 130 -11.14 2.83 -10.52
CA LEU A 130 -11.43 1.69 -9.67
C LEU A 130 -11.81 2.13 -8.25
N ASP A 131 -11.02 3.02 -7.65
CA ASP A 131 -11.31 3.60 -6.33
C ASP A 131 -12.70 4.25 -6.27
N ALA A 132 -13.08 5.00 -7.30
CA ALA A 132 -14.40 5.59 -7.41
C ALA A 132 -15.52 4.54 -7.54
N GLU A 133 -15.32 3.50 -8.34
CA GLU A 133 -16.28 2.39 -8.49
C GLU A 133 -16.48 1.62 -7.16
N MET A 134 -15.41 1.44 -6.39
CA MET A 134 -15.50 0.85 -5.05
C MET A 134 -16.27 1.72 -4.07
N GLN A 135 -15.99 3.02 -4.05
CA GLN A 135 -16.71 3.98 -3.21
C GLN A 135 -18.21 3.98 -3.55
N GLU A 136 -18.55 4.01 -4.84
CA GLU A 136 -19.94 3.98 -5.29
C GLU A 136 -20.65 2.67 -4.91
N ALA A 137 -19.96 1.52 -5.01
CA ALA A 137 -20.50 0.23 -4.59
C ALA A 137 -20.79 0.19 -3.09
N ILE A 138 -19.88 0.73 -2.27
CA ILE A 138 -20.07 0.87 -0.82
C ILE A 138 -21.29 1.74 -0.51
N GLU A 139 -21.40 2.91 -1.13
CA GLU A 139 -22.50 3.84 -0.90
C GLU A 139 -23.86 3.25 -1.27
N LYS A 140 -23.93 2.56 -2.42
CA LYS A 140 -25.17 1.89 -2.87
C LYS A 140 -25.58 0.70 -2.02
N ALA A 141 -24.64 0.05 -1.36
CA ALA A 141 -24.90 -1.14 -0.57
C ALA A 141 -25.24 -0.85 0.91
N LYS A 142 -25.03 0.39 1.37
CA LYS A 142 -25.50 0.85 2.69
C LYS A 142 -27.03 0.97 2.62
N ILE A 143 -27.72 0.01 3.25
CA ILE A 143 -29.17 0.03 3.46
C ILE A 143 -29.54 0.62 4.83
#